data_AF-A0A2E0PZ63-F1
#
_entry.id   AF-A0A2E0PZ63-F1
#
_cell.length_a   1.000
_cell.length_b   1.000
_cell.length_c   1.000
_cell.angle_alpha   90.00
_cell.angle_beta   90.00
_cell.angle_gamma   90.00
#
_symmetry.space_group_name_H-M   'P 1'
#
loop_
_entity.id
_entity.type
_entity.pdbx_description
1 polymer ?
#
loop_
_entity_poly.entity_id
_entity_poly.type
_entity_poly.pdbx_seq_one_letter_code
_entity_poly.pdbx_strand_id
1 'polypeptide(L)'
;MNKKNMLFALLGLFMFSVISQAADRAKQIKDLGIDGDNRLYDLVCPSGKGTILFHNIGHSDVVSENETDQEQDLVNLVEPSDDGPAVSSKPEVCTLKDDGEYDCKTYTDIDAAADAVCKKLG
;
A
#
# COMPACT_ATOMS: atom_id res chain seq x y z
N MET A 1 6.30 4.92 63.96
CA MET A 1 5.53 5.04 62.71
C MET A 1 4.46 3.95 62.69
N ASN A 2 3.18 4.34 62.64
CA ASN A 2 2.05 3.43 62.77
C ASN A 2 1.86 2.59 61.48
N LYS A 3 1.87 1.26 61.60
CA LYS A 3 1.70 0.29 60.49
C LYS A 3 0.47 0.58 59.60
N LYS A 4 -0.56 1.24 60.13
CA LYS A 4 -1.78 1.62 59.39
C LYS A 4 -1.55 2.72 58.35
N ASN A 5 -0.56 3.60 58.53
CA ASN A 5 -0.27 4.68 57.57
C ASN A 5 0.54 4.20 56.36
N MET A 6 1.24 3.06 56.48
CA MET A 6 2.00 2.48 55.36
C MET A 6 1.08 1.80 54.34
N LEU A 7 -0.06 1.27 54.77
CA LEU A 7 -1.03 0.60 53.90
C LEU A 7 -1.77 1.58 52.97
N PHE A 8 -2.09 2.78 53.48
CA PHE A 8 -2.80 3.81 52.69
C PHE A 8 -1.93 4.45 51.60
N ALA A 9 -0.60 4.51 51.80
CA ALA A 9 0.31 5.04 50.79
C ALA A 9 0.48 4.11 49.57
N LEU A 10 0.31 2.80 49.76
CA LEU A 10 0.43 1.80 48.69
C LEU A 10 -0.80 1.72 47.78
N LEU A 11 -1.99 2.06 48.29
CA LEU A 11 -3.24 1.99 47.52
C LEU A 11 -3.43 3.15 46.53
N GLY A 12 -2.79 4.30 46.76
CA GLY A 12 -2.90 5.48 45.90
C GLY A 12 -2.09 5.40 44.59
N LEU A 13 -1.13 4.47 44.49
CA LEU A 13 -0.21 4.38 43.36
C LEU A 13 -0.73 3.54 42.18
N PHE A 14 -1.89 2.89 42.32
CA PHE A 14 -2.46 2.00 41.30
C PHE A 14 -3.46 2.67 40.35
N MET A 15 -3.72 3.98 40.49
CA MET A 15 -4.78 4.67 39.73
C MET A 15 -4.33 5.38 38.44
N PHE A 16 -3.07 5.23 37.98
CA PHE A 16 -2.52 6.06 36.90
C PHE A 16 -2.22 5.37 35.56
N SER A 17 -2.56 4.10 35.36
CA SER A 17 -1.99 3.33 34.23
C SER A 17 -3.00 2.75 33.24
N VAL A 18 -4.06 3.48 32.87
CA VAL A 18 -4.84 3.19 31.66
C VAL A 18 -5.14 4.45 30.85
N ILE A 19 -4.09 5.20 30.49
CA ILE A 19 -4.20 6.10 29.33
C ILE A 19 -4.10 5.20 28.09
N SER A 20 -5.24 4.63 27.69
CA SER A 20 -5.36 4.03 26.36
C SER A 20 -5.21 5.15 25.35
N GLN A 21 -3.99 5.34 24.85
CA GLN A 21 -3.77 6.18 23.68
C GLN A 21 -4.44 5.45 22.51
N ALA A 22 -5.66 5.87 22.17
CA ALA A 22 -6.18 5.71 20.83
C ALA A 22 -5.26 6.55 19.94
N ALA A 23 -4.10 5.99 19.61
CA ALA A 23 -3.19 6.60 18.66
C ALA A 23 -3.98 6.72 17.36
N ASP A 24 -4.16 7.94 16.86
CA ASP A 24 -4.50 8.16 15.46
C ASP A 24 -3.45 7.41 14.66
N ARG A 25 -3.81 6.22 14.17
CA ARG A 25 -2.90 5.40 13.42
C ARG A 25 -2.77 6.07 12.06
N ALA A 26 -1.58 6.55 11.72
CA ALA A 26 -1.33 7.01 10.37
C ALA A 26 -1.46 5.83 9.38
N LYS A 27 -1.85 6.13 8.15
CA LYS A 27 -1.77 5.19 7.02
C LYS A 27 -0.32 4.72 6.89
N GLN A 28 -0.11 3.42 6.81
CA GLN A 28 1.21 2.81 6.63
C GLN A 28 1.21 1.97 5.37
N ILE A 29 2.21 2.16 4.53
CA ILE A 29 2.46 1.37 3.34
C ILE A 29 3.86 0.80 3.47
N LYS A 30 3.97 -0.52 3.48
CA LYS A 30 5.23 -1.24 3.54
C LYS A 30 5.44 -2.01 2.25
N ASP A 31 6.55 -1.74 1.59
CA ASP A 31 6.98 -2.52 0.43
C ASP A 31 7.41 -3.92 0.86
N LEU A 32 6.79 -4.94 0.28
CA LEU A 32 7.10 -6.35 0.51
C LEU A 32 8.05 -6.92 -0.55
N GLY A 33 8.36 -6.17 -1.60
CA GLY A 33 9.19 -6.60 -2.72
C GLY A 33 8.37 -7.03 -3.93
N ILE A 34 9.01 -7.80 -4.80
CA ILE A 34 8.47 -8.23 -6.09
C ILE A 34 8.19 -9.73 -6.05
N ASP A 35 7.01 -10.13 -6.50
CA ASP A 35 6.60 -11.52 -6.70
C ASP A 35 6.00 -11.68 -8.12
N GLY A 36 6.73 -12.38 -8.98
CA GLY A 36 6.41 -12.46 -10.41
C GLY A 36 6.36 -11.07 -11.06
N ASP A 37 5.23 -10.77 -11.71
CA ASP A 37 4.97 -9.49 -12.37
C ASP A 37 4.39 -8.42 -11.43
N ASN A 38 4.30 -8.69 -10.12
CA ASN A 38 3.69 -7.75 -9.17
C ASN A 38 4.70 -7.27 -8.14
N ARG A 39 4.70 -5.96 -7.88
CA ARG A 39 5.26 -5.39 -6.66
C ARG A 39 4.18 -5.35 -5.58
N LEU A 40 4.50 -5.86 -4.40
CA LEU A 40 3.55 -6.06 -3.33
C LEU A 40 3.73 -5.00 -2.26
N TYR A 41 2.62 -4.42 -1.79
CA TYR A 41 2.62 -3.51 -0.65
C TYR A 41 1.66 -3.98 0.43
N ASP A 42 2.12 -4.05 1.68
CA ASP A 42 1.28 -4.23 2.86
C ASP A 42 0.73 -2.87 3.30
N LEU A 43 -0.58 -2.69 3.16
CA LEU A 43 -1.29 -1.47 3.52
C LEU A 43 -2.00 -1.66 4.85
N VAL A 44 -1.74 -0.77 5.81
CA VAL A 44 -2.50 -0.64 7.05
C VAL A 44 -3.13 0.74 7.11
N CYS A 45 -4.46 0.77 7.19
CA CYS A 45 -5.26 1.98 7.23
C CYS A 45 -5.38 2.55 8.65
N PRO A 46 -5.74 3.83 8.80
CA PRO A 46 -5.98 4.44 10.11
C PRO A 46 -7.01 3.71 10.98
N SER A 47 -7.97 3.05 10.36
CA SER A 47 -8.96 2.20 11.04
C SER A 47 -8.39 0.92 11.64
N GLY A 48 -7.14 0.59 11.36
CA GLY A 48 -6.47 -0.64 11.78
C GLY A 48 -6.74 -1.84 10.87
N LYS A 49 -7.60 -1.70 9.85
CA LYS A 49 -7.75 -2.69 8.79
C LYS A 49 -6.60 -2.58 7.80
N GLY A 50 -6.27 -3.68 7.12
CA GLY A 50 -5.22 -3.70 6.13
C GLY A 50 -5.48 -4.73 5.03
N THR A 51 -4.72 -4.61 3.95
CA THR A 51 -4.74 -5.53 2.81
C THR A 51 -3.42 -5.48 2.06
N ILE A 52 -3.22 -6.42 1.13
CA ILE A 52 -2.09 -6.40 0.20
C ILE A 52 -2.52 -5.70 -1.09
N LEU A 53 -1.72 -4.72 -1.51
CA LEU A 53 -1.82 -4.10 -2.83
C LEU A 53 -0.88 -4.85 -3.78
N PHE A 54 -1.42 -5.26 -4.93
CA PHE A 54 -0.68 -5.87 -6.02
C PHE A 54 -0.52 -4.82 -7.11
N HIS A 55 0.68 -4.24 -7.22
CA HIS A 55 1.00 -3.30 -8.28
C HIS A 55 1.60 -4.09 -9.43
N ASN A 56 0.90 -4.17 -10.56
CA ASN A 56 1.41 -4.82 -11.73
C ASN A 56 2.57 -3.99 -12.31
N ILE A 57 3.77 -4.59 -12.30
CA ILE A 57 5.01 -4.06 -12.85
C ILE A 57 5.47 -4.88 -14.07
N GLY A 58 4.66 -5.85 -14.48
CA GLY A 58 4.85 -6.67 -15.68
C GLY A 58 5.00 -5.76 -16.89
N HIS A 59 6.07 -6.05 -17.65
CA HIS A 59 6.56 -5.38 -18.85
C HIS A 59 5.60 -4.33 -19.38
N SER A 60 5.94 -3.03 -19.21
CA SER A 60 5.22 -1.89 -19.75
C SER A 60 4.48 -2.30 -21.01
N ASP A 61 3.16 -2.47 -20.91
CA ASP A 61 2.35 -2.70 -22.09
C ASP A 61 2.67 -1.54 -23.02
N VAL A 62 3.35 -1.91 -24.11
CA VAL A 62 3.26 -1.19 -25.37
C VAL A 62 1.81 -0.77 -25.45
N VAL A 63 1.64 0.55 -25.47
CA VAL A 63 0.40 1.28 -25.69
C VAL A 63 -0.62 0.34 -26.34
N SER A 64 -1.79 0.18 -25.73
CA SER A 64 -2.96 -0.36 -26.41
C SER A 64 -3.26 0.56 -27.60
N GLU A 65 -2.51 0.37 -28.68
CA GLU A 65 -2.79 0.93 -29.97
C GLU A 65 -4.03 0.19 -30.44
N ASN A 66 -5.14 0.93 -30.49
CA ASN A 66 -6.28 0.54 -31.28
C ASN A 66 -5.78 -0.04 -32.59
N GLU A 67 -6.23 -1.26 -32.87
CA GLU A 67 -6.08 -1.95 -34.14
C GLU A 67 -6.19 -0.97 -35.32
N THR A 68 -5.08 -0.71 -35.99
CA THR A 68 -5.09 -0.31 -37.40
C THR A 68 -3.79 -0.77 -38.04
N ASP A 69 -3.94 -1.74 -38.92
CA ASP A 69 -3.01 -2.20 -39.97
C ASP A 69 -1.76 -1.35 -40.20
N GLN A 70 -0.57 -1.93 -39.99
CA GLN A 70 0.51 -1.86 -40.98
C GLN A 70 1.66 -2.82 -40.71
N GLU A 71 2.20 -3.30 -41.83
CA GLU A 71 3.21 -4.33 -42.00
C GLU A 71 4.58 -3.98 -41.39
N GLN A 72 5.27 -5.03 -40.94
CA GLN A 72 6.73 -5.21 -40.86
C GLN A 72 7.61 -3.95 -40.90
N ASP A 73 8.27 -3.62 -39.78
CA ASP A 73 9.64 -3.12 -39.87
C ASP A 73 10.50 -3.52 -38.66
N LEU A 74 11.64 -4.12 -38.96
CA LEU A 74 12.70 -4.51 -38.03
C LEU A 74 13.48 -3.26 -37.62
N VAL A 75 13.44 -2.84 -36.35
CA VAL A 75 14.25 -1.70 -35.88
C VAL A 75 15.16 -2.07 -34.70
N ASN A 76 16.45 -2.08 -35.03
CA ASN A 76 17.67 -1.86 -34.23
C ASN A 76 17.54 -1.78 -32.70
N LEU A 77 18.28 -2.69 -32.04
CA LEU A 77 18.73 -2.55 -30.65
C LEU A 77 19.59 -1.29 -30.50
N VAL A 78 19.03 -0.22 -29.94
CA VAL A 78 19.79 0.94 -29.46
C VAL A 78 20.01 0.76 -27.95
N GLU A 79 21.29 0.76 -27.56
CA GLU A 79 21.77 0.67 -26.18
C GLU A 79 21.21 1.81 -25.29
N PRO A 80 21.08 1.59 -23.95
CA PRO A 80 20.34 2.50 -23.09
C PRO A 80 21.10 3.80 -22.85
N SER A 81 20.51 4.92 -23.27
CA SER A 81 20.90 6.25 -22.84
C SER A 81 20.37 6.52 -21.42
N ASP A 82 21.22 7.08 -20.58
CA ASP A 82 21.08 7.32 -19.14
C ASP A 82 20.12 8.49 -18.79
N ASP A 83 19.03 8.60 -19.53
CA ASP A 83 17.88 9.48 -19.26
C ASP A 83 16.62 8.64 -19.49
N GLY A 84 16.33 7.79 -18.50
CA GLY A 84 15.24 6.81 -18.59
C GLY A 84 13.92 7.49 -18.98
N PRO A 85 13.14 6.90 -19.90
CA PRO A 85 11.87 7.48 -20.33
C PRO A 85 11.00 7.66 -19.09
N ALA A 86 10.45 8.86 -18.90
CA ALA A 86 9.41 9.09 -17.91
C ALA A 86 8.20 8.20 -18.27
N VAL A 87 8.18 6.99 -17.71
CA VAL A 87 7.08 6.04 -17.90
C VAL A 87 5.89 6.60 -17.14
N SER A 88 5.10 7.42 -17.83
CA SER A 88 3.89 8.07 -17.34
C SER A 88 2.67 7.14 -17.35
N SER A 89 2.89 5.81 -17.36
CA SER A 89 1.80 4.86 -17.19
C SER A 89 1.41 4.84 -15.72
N LYS A 90 0.26 5.45 -15.43
CA LYS A 90 -0.43 5.36 -14.14
C LYS A 90 -0.42 3.90 -13.65
N PRO A 91 0.00 3.61 -12.40
CA PRO A 91 0.07 2.25 -11.90
C PRO A 91 -1.31 1.58 -11.87
N GLU A 92 -1.39 0.36 -12.39
CA GLU A 92 -2.52 -0.53 -12.12
C GLU A 92 -2.28 -1.24 -10.78
N VAL A 93 -3.24 -1.10 -9.87
CA VAL A 93 -3.18 -1.69 -8.54
C VAL A 93 -4.42 -2.53 -8.30
N CYS A 94 -4.20 -3.78 -7.89
CA CYS A 94 -5.24 -4.71 -7.53
C CYS A 94 -5.28 -4.96 -6.02
N THR A 95 -6.47 -5.26 -5.52
CA THR A 95 -6.71 -5.77 -4.16
C THR A 95 -7.54 -7.04 -4.21
N LEU A 96 -7.31 -7.97 -3.29
CA LEU A 96 -8.15 -9.16 -3.14
C LEU A 96 -9.49 -8.80 -2.49
N LYS A 97 -10.60 -9.20 -3.11
CA LYS A 97 -11.96 -9.11 -2.58
C LYS A 97 -12.28 -10.34 -1.70
N ASP A 98 -13.38 -10.26 -0.95
CA ASP A 98 -13.86 -11.35 -0.08
C ASP A 98 -14.26 -12.63 -0.84
N ASP A 99 -14.62 -12.51 -2.13
CA ASP A 99 -14.93 -13.63 -3.02
C ASP A 99 -13.69 -14.28 -3.64
N GLY A 100 -12.49 -13.76 -3.35
CA GLY A 100 -11.23 -14.24 -3.89
C GLY A 100 -10.88 -13.67 -5.27
N GLU A 101 -11.71 -12.79 -5.84
CA GLU A 101 -11.38 -12.08 -7.08
C GLU A 101 -10.50 -10.85 -6.83
N TYR A 102 -9.77 -10.42 -7.86
CA TYR A 102 -9.02 -9.16 -7.83
C TYR A 102 -9.89 -7.98 -8.29
N ASP A 103 -9.88 -6.88 -7.52
CA ASP A 103 -10.39 -5.56 -7.93
C ASP A 103 -9.21 -4.70 -8.40
N CYS A 104 -8.93 -4.69 -9.70
CA CYS A 104 -7.84 -3.92 -10.31
C CYS A 104 -8.32 -2.56 -10.79
N LYS A 105 -7.57 -1.50 -10.47
CA LYS A 105 -7.82 -0.13 -10.93
C LYS A 105 -6.53 0.62 -11.17
N THR A 106 -6.57 1.53 -12.13
CA THR A 106 -5.47 2.44 -12.42
C THR A 106 -5.52 3.67 -11.52
N TYR A 107 -4.39 4.03 -10.91
CA TYR A 107 -4.26 5.16 -10.00
C TYR A 107 -3.14 6.10 -10.45
N THR A 108 -3.13 7.35 -9.97
CA THR A 108 -2.04 8.28 -10.28
C THR A 108 -0.70 7.80 -9.71
N ASP A 109 -0.75 7.20 -8.52
CA ASP A 109 0.39 6.66 -7.78
C ASP A 109 -0.12 5.64 -6.73
N ILE A 110 0.79 4.96 -6.05
CA ILE A 110 0.47 3.96 -5.02
C ILE A 110 -0.19 4.61 -3.78
N ASP A 111 0.10 5.88 -3.48
CA ASP A 111 -0.50 6.58 -2.36
C ASP A 111 -1.98 6.84 -2.59
N ALA A 112 -2.37 7.24 -3.80
CA ALA A 112 -3.75 7.42 -4.23
C ALA A 112 -4.51 6.08 -4.23
N ALA A 113 -3.86 4.98 -4.65
CA ALA A 113 -4.42 3.64 -4.53
C ALA A 113 -4.70 3.29 -3.07
N ALA A 114 -3.72 3.50 -2.19
CA ALA A 114 -3.84 3.24 -0.77
C ALA A 114 -4.96 4.08 -0.11
N ASP A 115 -5.08 5.36 -0.45
CA ASP A 115 -6.15 6.22 0.05
C ASP A 115 -7.53 5.74 -0.38
N ALA A 116 -7.67 5.33 -1.64
CA ALA A 116 -8.92 4.80 -2.16
C ALA A 116 -9.32 3.48 -1.47
N VAL A 117 -8.34 2.59 -1.25
CA VAL A 117 -8.55 1.32 -0.55
C VAL A 117 -8.90 1.56 0.91
N CYS A 118 -8.20 2.44 1.61
CA CYS A 118 -8.53 2.76 3.00
C CYS A 118 -9.92 3.38 3.14
N LYS A 119 -10.35 4.24 2.21
CA LYS A 119 -11.73 4.75 2.19
C LYS A 119 -12.78 3.64 2.06
N LYS A 120 -12.48 2.56 1.33
CA LYS A 120 -13.38 1.40 1.20
C LYS A 120 -13.38 0.52 2.46
N LEU A 121 -12.22 0.31 3.07
CA LEU A 121 -12.08 -0.52 4.27
C LEU A 121 -12.68 0.16 5.51
N GLY A 122 -12.74 1.49 5.52
CA GLY A 122 -13.27 2.31 6.61
C GLY A 122 -12.21 2.56 7.67
#